data_AF-A0A2N1VPX2-F1
#
_entry.id   AF-A0A2N1VPX2-F1
#
_cell.length_a   1.000
_cell.length_b   1.000
_cell.length_c   1.000
_cell.angle_alpha   90.00
_cell.angle_beta   90.00
_cell.angle_gamma   90.00
#
_symmetry.space_group_name_H-M   'P 1'
#
loop_
_entity.id
_entity.type
_entity.pdbx_description
1 polymer ?
#
loop_
_entity_poly.entity_id
_entity_poly.type
_entity_poly.pdbx_seq_one_letter_code
_entity_poly.pdbx_strand_id
1 'polypeptide(L)'
;MAKKVIKSTAKKVIWEFPLKAGNFKLFAIAIGVIVLGYLLMATGITEDPATIDGKWNNPWAVKVAPMLLVIGYFVLIPFALLKQFGNKQTEN
;
A
#
# COMPACT_ATOMS: atom_id res chain seq x y z
N MET A 1 57.07 -21.09 -18.57
CA MET A 1 55.82 -20.40 -18.98
C MET A 1 54.72 -20.77 -18.00
N ALA A 2 54.38 -19.92 -17.03
CA ALA A 2 53.33 -20.20 -16.05
C ALA A 2 52.01 -19.53 -16.49
N LYS A 3 51.00 -20.35 -16.81
CA LYS A 3 49.66 -19.89 -17.22
C LYS A 3 48.92 -19.37 -15.99
N LYS A 4 48.82 -18.04 -15.86
CA LYS A 4 48.07 -17.37 -14.80
C LYS A 4 46.57 -17.63 -15.02
N VAL A 5 45.97 -18.47 -14.19
CA VAL A 5 44.53 -18.75 -14.21
C VAL A 5 43.81 -17.55 -13.59
N ILE A 6 43.18 -16.73 -14.42
CA ILE A 6 42.36 -15.60 -13.98
C ILE A 6 41.03 -16.18 -13.47
N LYS A 7 40.87 -16.28 -12.15
CA LYS A 7 39.63 -16.71 -11.52
C LYS A 7 38.63 -15.55 -11.60
N SER A 8 37.68 -15.64 -12.52
CA SER A 8 36.58 -14.67 -12.64
C SER A 8 35.65 -14.81 -11.43
N THR A 9 35.73 -13.87 -10.50
CA THR A 9 34.79 -13.76 -9.37
C THR A 9 33.45 -13.27 -9.91
N ALA A 10 32.52 -14.19 -10.18
CA ALA A 10 31.14 -13.83 -10.52
C ALA A 10 30.54 -13.00 -9.37
N LYS A 11 30.17 -11.76 -9.67
CA LYS A 11 29.58 -10.82 -8.70
C LYS A 11 28.23 -11.37 -8.25
N LYS A 12 28.11 -11.76 -6.97
CA LYS A 12 26.86 -12.25 -6.38
C LYS A 12 25.87 -11.08 -6.34
N VAL A 13 24.80 -11.15 -7.13
CA VAL A 13 23.71 -10.17 -7.09
C VAL A 13 22.92 -10.41 -5.79
N ILE A 14 23.06 -9.49 -4.85
CA ILE A 14 22.32 -9.51 -3.59
C ILE A 14 21.02 -8.76 -3.85
N TRP A 15 19.92 -9.50 -3.93
CA TRP A 15 18.59 -8.92 -4.00
C TRP A 15 18.20 -8.43 -2.61
N GLU A 16 18.43 -7.15 -2.34
CA GLU A 16 17.90 -6.52 -1.14
C GLU A 16 16.41 -6.27 -1.29
N PHE A 17 15.64 -6.71 -0.30
CA PHE A 17 14.21 -6.47 -0.29
C PHE A 17 13.93 -4.97 -0.09
N PRO A 18 13.21 -4.31 -1.00
CA PRO A 18 13.04 -2.86 -0.98
C PRO A 18 12.15 -2.35 0.17
N LEU A 19 11.35 -3.23 0.78
CA LEU A 19 10.46 -2.87 1.88
C LEU A 19 11.13 -3.14 3.23
N LYS A 20 11.58 -2.07 3.88
CA LYS A 20 12.10 -2.12 5.25
C LYS A 20 10.97 -2.11 6.28
N ALA A 21 11.27 -2.53 7.50
CA ALA A 21 10.28 -2.60 8.60
C ALA A 21 9.54 -1.26 8.85
N GLY A 22 10.17 -0.11 8.57
CA GLY A 22 9.54 1.21 8.67
C GLY A 22 8.38 1.41 7.67
N ASN A 23 8.52 0.89 6.46
CA ASN A 23 7.50 0.96 5.40
C ASN A 23 6.25 0.16 5.78
N PHE A 24 6.42 -0.94 6.53
CA PHE A 24 5.32 -1.82 6.92
C PHE A 24 4.28 -1.11 7.79
N LYS A 25 4.70 -0.17 8.67
CA LYS A 25 3.77 0.63 9.47
C LYS A 25 2.90 1.55 8.61
N LEU A 26 3.49 2.21 7.61
CA LEU A 26 2.72 3.05 6.67
C LEU A 26 1.80 2.20 5.80
N PHE A 27 2.26 1.01 5.39
CA PHE A 27 1.46 0.07 4.63
C PHE A 27 0.25 -0.42 5.44
N ALA A 28 0.43 -0.72 6.72
CA ALA A 28 -0.66 -1.08 7.63
C ALA A 28 -1.71 0.04 7.76
N ILE A 29 -1.27 1.31 7.82
CA ILE A 29 -2.19 2.46 7.82
C ILE A 29 -2.96 2.53 6.51
N ALA A 30 -2.31 2.34 5.36
CA ALA A 30 -2.96 2.33 4.06
C ALA A 30 -4.04 1.24 3.97
N ILE A 31 -3.75 0.04 4.46
CA ILE A 31 -4.73 -1.05 4.56
C ILE A 31 -5.89 -0.66 5.47
N GLY A 32 -5.62 -0.06 6.63
CA GLY A 32 -6.67 0.40 7.55
C GLY A 32 -7.65 1.38 6.90
N VAL A 33 -7.13 2.31 6.09
CA VAL A 33 -7.96 3.27 5.33
C VAL A 33 -8.81 2.56 4.27
N ILE A 34 -8.25 1.57 3.57
CA ILE A 34 -8.97 0.78 2.56
C ILE A 34 -10.11 -0.01 3.22
N VAL A 35 -9.81 -0.69 4.33
CA VAL A 35 -10.81 -1.44 5.11
C VAL A 35 -11.93 -0.51 5.58
N LEU A 36 -11.59 0.66 6.10
CA LEU A 36 -12.58 1.66 6.51
C LEU A 36 -13.46 2.11 5.34
N GLY A 37 -12.88 2.31 4.14
CA GLY A 37 -13.63 2.63 2.93
C GLY A 37 -14.65 1.54 2.57
N TYR A 38 -14.24 0.26 2.59
CA TYR A 38 -15.15 -0.86 2.33
C TYR A 38 -16.23 -1.01 3.41
N LEU A 39 -15.91 -0.78 4.68
CA LEU A 39 -16.90 -0.77 5.75
C LEU A 39 -17.94 0.33 5.53
N LEU A 40 -17.52 1.52 5.09
CA LEU A 40 -18.41 2.61 4.77
C LEU A 40 -19.33 2.26 3.58
N MET A 41 -18.80 1.60 2.55
CA MET A 41 -19.61 1.07 1.44
C MET A 41 -20.64 0.04 1.91
N ALA A 42 -20.26 -0.84 2.85
CA ALA A 42 -21.17 -1.86 3.38
C ALA A 42 -22.39 -1.24 4.07
N THR A 43 -22.27 -0.03 4.63
CA THR A 43 -23.43 0.68 5.21
C THR A 43 -24.46 1.15 4.18
N GLY A 44 -24.10 1.20 2.90
CA GLY A 44 -25.00 1.54 1.80
C GLY A 44 -25.77 0.34 1.24
N ILE A 45 -25.52 -0.88 1.73
CA ILE A 45 -26.23 -2.09 1.30
C ILE A 45 -27.60 -2.11 1.98
N THR A 46 -28.66 -2.02 1.19
CA THR A 46 -30.05 -2.06 1.67
C THR A 46 -30.86 -3.06 0.84
N GLU A 47 -31.82 -3.71 1.47
CA GLU A 47 -32.76 -4.65 0.81
C GLU A 47 -33.76 -3.91 -0.11
N ASP A 48 -33.94 -2.60 0.08
CA ASP A 48 -34.81 -1.75 -0.74
C ASP A 48 -34.25 -1.54 -2.16
N PRO A 49 -35.13 -1.48 -3.18
CA PRO A 49 -34.72 -1.20 -4.56
C PRO A 49 -33.98 0.14 -4.66
N ALA A 50 -33.05 0.23 -5.61
CA ALA A 50 -32.21 1.41 -5.83
C ALA A 50 -33.01 2.60 -6.39
N THR A 51 -33.88 3.19 -5.57
CA THR A 51 -34.67 4.40 -5.87
C THR A 51 -33.87 5.65 -5.51
N ILE A 52 -34.14 6.80 -6.15
CA ILE A 52 -33.34 8.03 -5.95
C ILE A 52 -33.43 8.54 -4.49
N ASP A 53 -34.59 8.37 -3.85
CA ASP A 53 -34.85 8.67 -2.44
C ASP A 53 -34.56 7.46 -1.51
N GLY A 54 -34.00 6.40 -2.07
CA GLY A 54 -33.70 5.16 -1.37
C GLY A 54 -32.55 5.33 -0.39
N LYS A 55 -32.60 4.55 0.68
CA LYS A 55 -31.64 4.58 1.80
C LYS A 55 -30.21 4.18 1.39
N TRP A 56 -30.03 3.55 0.21
CA TRP A 56 -28.75 3.26 -0.42
C TRP A 56 -28.01 4.54 -0.87
N ASN A 57 -28.73 5.61 -1.21
CA ASN A 57 -28.18 6.88 -1.72
C ASN A 57 -27.61 7.75 -0.57
N ASN A 58 -26.95 7.10 0.39
CA ASN A 58 -26.24 7.77 1.46
C ASN A 58 -24.94 8.37 0.88
N PRO A 59 -24.74 9.70 0.94
CA PRO A 59 -23.53 10.35 0.41
C PRO A 59 -22.22 9.78 0.98
N TRP A 60 -22.26 9.26 2.21
CA TRP A 60 -21.11 8.63 2.86
C TRP A 60 -20.67 7.34 2.15
N ALA A 61 -21.61 6.46 1.80
CA ALA A 61 -21.30 5.20 1.12
C ALA A 61 -21.01 5.42 -0.37
N VAL A 62 -21.74 6.32 -1.03
CA VAL A 62 -21.68 6.47 -2.49
C VAL A 62 -20.58 7.43 -2.96
N LYS A 63 -20.26 8.48 -2.19
CA LYS A 63 -19.26 9.49 -2.60
C LYS A 63 -17.98 9.41 -1.77
N VAL A 64 -18.12 9.35 -0.45
CA VAL A 64 -16.95 9.39 0.45
C VAL A 64 -16.17 8.08 0.39
N ALA A 65 -16.85 6.94 0.40
CA ALA A 65 -16.18 5.64 0.41
C ALA A 65 -15.30 5.38 -0.83
N PRO A 66 -15.78 5.57 -2.09
CA PRO A 66 -14.90 5.43 -3.26
C PRO A 66 -13.73 6.40 -3.24
N MET A 67 -13.93 7.64 -2.80
CA MET A 67 -12.86 8.63 -2.69
C MET A 67 -11.77 8.16 -1.71
N LEU A 68 -12.17 7.58 -0.58
CA LEU A 68 -11.27 7.04 0.43
C LEU A 68 -10.47 5.85 -0.12
N LEU A 69 -11.11 4.98 -0.89
CA LEU A 69 -10.44 3.86 -1.58
C LEU A 69 -9.45 4.36 -2.63
N VAL A 70 -9.79 5.39 -3.41
CA VAL A 70 -8.86 6.00 -4.38
C VAL A 70 -7.63 6.53 -3.67
N ILE A 71 -7.79 7.25 -2.56
CA ILE A 71 -6.66 7.74 -1.76
C ILE A 71 -5.85 6.56 -1.19
N GLY A 72 -6.50 5.54 -0.65
CA GLY A 72 -5.85 4.34 -0.11
C GLY A 72 -5.00 3.61 -1.15
N TYR A 73 -5.58 3.31 -2.31
CA TYR A 73 -4.92 2.53 -3.36
C TYR A 73 -3.93 3.32 -4.21
N PHE A 74 -4.25 4.54 -4.61
CA PHE A 74 -3.41 5.31 -5.54
C PHE A 74 -2.42 6.25 -4.87
N VAL A 75 -2.65 6.61 -3.61
CA VAL A 75 -1.77 7.54 -2.89
C VAL A 75 -1.04 6.82 -1.77
N LEU A 76 -1.76 6.24 -0.81
CA LEU A 76 -1.15 5.70 0.41
C LEU A 76 -0.31 4.45 0.15
N ILE A 77 -0.81 3.48 -0.63
CA ILE A 77 -0.04 2.27 -0.97
C ILE A 77 1.23 2.62 -1.75
N PRO A 78 1.18 3.34 -2.89
CA PRO A 78 2.39 3.70 -3.63
C PRO A 78 3.34 4.54 -2.79
N PHE A 79 2.83 5.46 -1.98
CA PHE A 79 3.66 6.24 -1.06
C PHE A 79 4.35 5.36 -0.01
N ALA A 80 3.65 4.41 0.59
CA ALA A 80 4.23 3.47 1.56
C ALA A 80 5.28 2.54 0.94
N LEU A 81 5.10 2.18 -0.34
CA LEU A 81 6.06 1.35 -1.09
C LEU A 81 7.29 2.16 -1.51
N LEU A 82 7.10 3.36 -2.07
CA LEU A 82 8.17 4.20 -2.63
C LEU A 82 8.98 4.93 -1.56
N LYS A 83 8.38 5.21 -0.39
CA LYS A 83 9.07 5.91 0.68
C LYS A 83 10.16 5.02 1.28
N GLN A 84 11.36 5.09 0.74
CA GLN A 84 12.52 4.49 1.38
C GLN A 84 12.82 5.27 2.67
N PHE A 85 12.52 4.68 3.82
CA PHE A 85 13.14 5.11 5.06
C PHE A 85 14.62 4.77 4.96
N GLY A 86 15.42 5.73 4.51
CA GLY A 86 16.88 5.67 4.64
C GLY A 86 17.16 5.32 6.10
N ASN A 87 17.98 4.29 6.32
CA ASN A 87 18.40 3.94 7.67
C ASN A 87 18.98 5.21 8.26
N LYS A 88 18.31 5.78 9.27
CA LYS A 88 19.05 6.59 10.23
C LYS A 88 19.98 5.57 10.86
N GLN A 89 21.23 5.56 10.39
CA GLN A 89 22.33 4.90 11.07
C GLN A 89 22.26 5.44 12.51
N THR A 90 21.69 4.67 13.42
CA THR A 90 21.96 4.85 14.84
C THR A 90 23.42 4.43 15.00
N GLU A 91 24.29 5.40 14.76
CA GLU A 91 25.68 5.39 15.18
C GLU A 91 25.65 5.37 16.71
N ASN A 92 25.97 4.21 17.29
CA ASN A 92 26.35 4.01 18.69
C ASN A 92 27.36 2.86 18.72
#